data_AF-A0A1F2WQS6-F1
#
_entry.id   AF-A0A1F2WQS6-F1
#
_cell.length_a   1.000
_cell.length_b   1.000
_cell.length_c   1.000
_cell.angle_alpha   90.00
_cell.angle_beta   90.00
_cell.angle_gamma   90.00
#
_symmetry.space_group_name_H-M   'P 1'
#
loop_
_entity.id
_entity.type
_entity.pdbx_description
1 polymer ?
#
loop_
_entity_poly.entity_id
_entity_poly.type
_entity_poly.pdbx_seq_one_letter_code
_entity_poly.pdbx_strand_id
1 'polypeptide(L)'
;MRSTGAEPAGAAPGPVGLRAWIWVVPAAVYLASFGLVARLVVMVDDRGRLPWYVALLALFYLLFTALWLRPRSHPLLLHLTFGVQCVVILALLALEPEFDYVTSFFVLLSYQAALVFSTRTRWAWIGTLMLLTAASLMVTLGALHGLGLALTPLAFTVALPALALASRDLEVARTESQKMVAELEATHRQLEEYAAEASFLGAVEERNRLARELHDSVSQAMFGILLAVRSAQLMSRSDPEGVRVQLEQLQGLTQDALARMRGFIADLRT
;
A
#
# COMPACT_ATOMS: atom_id res chain seq x y z
N MET A 1 25.04 31.22 21.17
CA MET A 1 25.07 30.11 20.19
C MET A 1 23.68 29.52 20.14
N ARG A 2 23.06 29.53 18.95
CA ARG A 2 21.64 29.24 18.73
C ARG A 2 21.34 27.76 18.96
N SER A 3 20.35 27.49 19.81
CA SER A 3 19.66 26.20 19.89
C SER A 3 18.80 26.04 18.64
N THR A 4 19.18 25.11 17.78
CA THR A 4 18.34 24.62 16.68
C THR A 4 17.21 23.80 17.28
N GLY A 5 16.00 24.37 17.31
CA GLY A 5 14.78 23.63 17.53
C GLY A 5 14.61 22.63 16.40
N ALA A 6 14.67 21.35 16.72
CA ALA A 6 14.20 20.30 15.83
C ALA A 6 12.67 20.39 15.80
N GLU A 7 12.13 20.91 14.70
CA GLU A 7 10.72 20.71 14.36
C GLU A 7 10.44 19.21 14.31
N PRO A 8 9.38 18.70 14.95
CA PRO A 8 8.97 17.33 14.75
C PRO A 8 8.53 17.19 13.29
N ALA A 9 9.27 16.35 12.56
CA ALA A 9 8.94 15.92 11.21
C ALA A 9 7.44 15.64 11.13
N GLY A 10 6.76 16.32 10.21
CA GLY A 10 5.33 16.21 10.01
C GLY A 10 4.93 14.75 9.94
N ALA A 11 4.22 14.30 10.97
CA ALA A 11 3.54 13.02 10.95
C ALA A 11 2.65 13.04 9.70
N ALA A 12 3.03 12.23 8.71
CA ALA A 12 2.17 11.97 7.57
C ALA A 12 0.79 11.64 8.15
N PRO A 13 -0.30 12.31 7.71
CA PRO A 13 -1.61 12.05 8.25
C PRO A 13 -1.86 10.54 8.10
N GLY A 14 -1.91 9.84 9.24
CA GLY A 14 -2.24 8.41 9.27
C GLY A 14 -3.55 8.20 8.51
N PRO A 15 -3.76 7.04 7.87
CA PRO A 15 -4.85 6.82 6.94
C PRO A 15 -6.17 7.18 7.61
N VAL A 16 -6.67 8.39 7.37
CA VAL A 16 -7.93 8.89 7.88
C VAL A 16 -9.00 8.07 7.17
N GLY A 17 -9.39 6.98 7.83
CA GLY A 17 -10.55 6.13 7.55
C GLY A 17 -10.85 5.88 6.07
N LEU A 18 -10.09 5.01 5.40
CA LEU A 18 -10.49 4.42 4.11
C LEU A 18 -11.91 3.82 4.18
N ARG A 19 -12.30 3.32 5.36
CA ARG A 19 -13.65 2.85 5.67
C ARG A 19 -14.70 3.97 5.69
N ALA A 20 -14.35 5.19 6.10
CA ALA A 20 -15.30 6.30 6.13
C ALA A 20 -15.70 6.73 4.71
N TRP A 21 -14.74 6.74 3.77
CA TRP A 21 -14.99 7.12 2.37
C TRP A 21 -15.97 6.21 1.64
N ILE A 22 -16.00 4.91 1.99
CA ILE A 22 -16.98 3.95 1.46
C ILE A 22 -18.42 4.36 1.79
N TRP A 23 -18.63 5.05 2.92
CA TRP A 23 -19.96 5.56 3.33
C TRP A 23 -20.19 7.02 2.91
N VAL A 24 -19.13 7.80 2.73
CA VAL A 24 -19.21 9.21 2.31
C VAL A 24 -19.75 9.33 0.89
N VAL A 25 -19.28 8.53 -0.07
CA VAL A 25 -19.74 8.65 -1.47
C VAL A 25 -21.23 8.30 -1.62
N PRO A 26 -21.74 7.18 -1.06
CA PRO A 26 -23.17 6.91 -1.02
C PRO A 26 -23.94 7.97 -0.24
N ALA A 27 -23.45 8.44 0.91
CA ALA A 27 -24.12 9.47 1.69
C ALA A 27 -24.25 10.79 0.92
N ALA A 28 -23.20 11.21 0.20
CA ALA A 28 -23.23 12.38 -0.66
C ALA A 28 -24.21 12.20 -1.82
N VAL A 29 -24.29 11.00 -2.37
CA VAL A 29 -25.25 10.63 -3.42
C VAL A 29 -26.69 10.67 -2.91
N TYR A 30 -26.98 10.11 -1.72
CA TYR A 30 -28.30 10.20 -1.08
C TYR A 30 -28.66 11.64 -0.70
N LEU A 31 -27.68 12.46 -0.29
CA LEU A 31 -27.90 13.87 0.03
C LEU A 31 -28.25 14.67 -1.23
N ALA A 32 -27.50 14.48 -2.33
CA ALA A 32 -27.79 15.10 -3.61
C ALA A 32 -29.18 14.68 -4.14
N SER A 33 -29.53 13.40 -3.99
CA SER A 33 -30.82 12.87 -4.41
C SER A 33 -31.97 13.36 -3.51
N PHE A 34 -31.73 13.63 -2.22
CA PHE A 34 -32.70 14.29 -1.34
C PHE A 34 -33.02 15.72 -1.82
N GLY A 35 -32.02 16.48 -2.26
CA GLY A 35 -32.25 17.79 -2.88
C GLY A 35 -33.14 17.72 -4.12
N LEU A 36 -32.97 16.67 -4.95
CA LEU A 36 -33.80 16.40 -6.11
C LEU A 36 -35.27 16.11 -5.74
N VAL A 37 -35.47 15.32 -4.67
CA VAL A 37 -36.80 15.02 -4.11
C VAL A 37 -37.47 16.27 -3.58
N ALA A 38 -36.76 17.07 -2.78
CA ALA A 38 -37.29 18.32 -2.23
C ALA A 38 -37.72 19.28 -3.35
N ARG A 39 -36.90 19.41 -4.40
CA ARG A 39 -37.23 20.21 -5.58
C ARG A 39 -38.48 19.69 -6.29
N LEU A 40 -38.58 18.37 -6.47
CA LEU A 40 -39.73 17.74 -7.12
C LEU A 40 -41.03 17.97 -6.32
N VAL A 41 -40.99 17.82 -4.99
CA VAL A 41 -42.16 18.04 -4.13
C VAL A 41 -42.63 19.51 -4.14
N VAL A 42 -41.71 20.47 -4.23
CA VAL A 42 -42.05 21.91 -4.27
C VAL A 42 -42.65 22.32 -5.62
N MET A 43 -42.25 21.67 -6.71
CA MET A 43 -42.65 22.04 -8.06
C MET A 43 -43.95 21.36 -8.54
N VAL A 44 -44.45 20.34 -7.84
CA VAL A 44 -45.72 19.69 -8.17
C VAL A 44 -46.87 20.63 -7.85
N ASP A 45 -47.54 21.11 -8.90
CA ASP A 45 -48.67 22.04 -8.79
C ASP A 45 -49.97 21.30 -8.42
N ASP A 46 -50.14 20.06 -8.92
CA ASP A 46 -51.28 19.20 -8.62
C ASP A 46 -51.08 18.36 -7.35
N ARG A 47 -51.61 18.84 -6.23
CA ARG A 47 -51.53 18.14 -4.93
C ARG A 47 -52.18 16.75 -4.91
N GLY A 48 -53.05 16.42 -5.88
CA GLY A 48 -53.62 15.08 -6.02
C GLY A 48 -52.62 14.01 -6.45
N ARG A 49 -51.53 14.41 -7.12
CA ARG A 49 -50.48 13.49 -7.64
C ARG A 49 -49.32 13.28 -6.65
N LEU A 50 -49.18 14.17 -5.69
CA LEU A 50 -48.14 14.14 -4.66
C LEU A 50 -48.00 12.78 -3.92
N PRO A 51 -49.08 12.08 -3.49
CA PRO A 51 -48.91 10.78 -2.82
C PRO A 51 -48.32 9.70 -3.75
N TRP A 52 -48.63 9.74 -5.04
CA TRP A 52 -48.07 8.82 -6.03
C TRP A 52 -46.58 9.06 -6.25
N TYR A 53 -46.15 10.33 -6.32
CA TYR A 53 -44.74 10.70 -6.36
C TYR A 53 -43.96 10.19 -5.15
N VAL A 54 -44.49 10.42 -3.95
CA VAL A 54 -43.86 9.98 -2.71
C VAL A 54 -43.78 8.46 -2.66
N ALA A 55 -44.83 7.75 -3.07
CA ALA A 55 -44.85 6.28 -3.11
C ALA A 55 -43.82 5.71 -4.08
N LEU A 56 -43.72 6.24 -5.30
CA LEU A 56 -42.75 5.80 -6.31
C LEU A 56 -41.30 6.13 -5.90
N LEU A 57 -41.06 7.30 -5.31
CA LEU A 57 -39.74 7.66 -4.77
C LEU A 57 -39.35 6.76 -3.60
N ALA A 58 -40.28 6.50 -2.67
CA ALA A 58 -40.04 5.58 -1.56
C ALA A 58 -39.71 4.18 -2.09
N LEU A 59 -40.43 3.69 -3.09
CA LEU A 59 -40.14 2.42 -3.76
C LEU A 59 -38.76 2.44 -4.42
N PHE A 60 -38.41 3.50 -5.15
CA PHE A 60 -37.09 3.65 -5.77
C PHE A 60 -35.96 3.56 -4.74
N TYR A 61 -36.03 4.33 -3.66
CA TYR A 61 -35.00 4.32 -2.61
C TYR A 61 -34.98 3.02 -1.82
N LEU A 62 -36.13 2.40 -1.58
CA LEU A 62 -36.20 1.10 -0.92
C LEU A 62 -35.47 0.04 -1.75
N LEU A 63 -35.72 -0.01 -3.07
CA LEU A 63 -35.01 -0.92 -3.98
C LEU A 63 -33.52 -0.57 -4.09
N PHE A 64 -33.20 0.72 -4.19
CA PHE A 64 -31.82 1.22 -4.30
C PHE A 64 -30.98 0.84 -3.07
N THR A 65 -31.55 1.02 -1.87
CA THR A 65 -30.91 0.65 -0.60
C THR A 65 -30.86 -0.87 -0.39
N ALA A 66 -31.93 -1.59 -0.74
CA ALA A 66 -32.01 -3.04 -0.58
C ALA A 66 -30.91 -3.77 -1.39
N LEU A 67 -30.60 -3.29 -2.59
CA LEU A 67 -29.49 -3.80 -3.40
C LEU A 67 -28.12 -3.59 -2.73
N TRP A 68 -27.97 -2.48 -2.02
CA TRP A 68 -26.76 -2.11 -1.28
C TRP A 68 -26.52 -3.02 -0.07
N LEU A 69 -27.60 -3.44 0.59
CA LEU A 69 -27.57 -4.36 1.74
C LEU A 69 -27.36 -5.83 1.34
N ARG A 70 -27.69 -6.21 0.09
CA ARG A 70 -27.57 -7.60 -0.40
C ARG A 70 -26.86 -7.70 -1.76
N PRO A 71 -25.58 -7.28 -1.87
CA PRO A 71 -24.84 -7.29 -3.14
C PRO A 71 -24.53 -8.70 -3.69
N ARG A 72 -24.75 -9.77 -2.90
CA ARG A 72 -24.52 -11.18 -3.28
C ARG A 72 -25.80 -11.93 -3.71
N SER A 73 -26.88 -11.24 -4.02
CA SER A 73 -28.08 -11.90 -4.57
C SER A 73 -27.82 -12.50 -5.96
N HIS A 74 -28.62 -13.51 -6.35
CA HIS A 74 -28.55 -14.11 -7.68
C HIS A 74 -28.57 -13.05 -8.80
N PRO A 75 -27.78 -13.22 -9.87
CA PRO A 75 -27.60 -12.21 -10.93
C PRO A 75 -28.91 -11.82 -11.61
N LEU A 76 -29.86 -12.76 -11.73
CA LEU A 76 -31.18 -12.51 -12.31
C LEU A 76 -32.03 -11.55 -11.45
N LEU A 77 -31.92 -11.64 -10.12
CA LEU A 77 -32.62 -10.74 -9.19
C LEU A 77 -32.08 -9.32 -9.28
N LEU A 78 -30.77 -9.16 -9.46
CA LEU A 78 -30.13 -7.86 -9.65
C LEU A 78 -30.64 -7.19 -10.93
N HIS A 79 -30.65 -7.91 -12.05
CA HIS A 79 -31.19 -7.41 -13.31
C HIS A 79 -32.68 -7.07 -13.24
N LEU A 80 -33.48 -7.93 -12.59
CA LEU A 80 -34.91 -7.68 -12.41
C LEU A 80 -35.16 -6.44 -11.56
N THR A 81 -34.42 -6.26 -10.46
CA THR A 81 -34.56 -5.08 -9.60
C THR A 81 -34.16 -3.80 -10.33
N PHE A 82 -33.08 -3.83 -11.11
CA PHE A 82 -32.68 -2.71 -11.97
C PHE A 82 -33.73 -2.37 -13.01
N GLY A 83 -34.32 -3.38 -13.66
CA GLY A 83 -35.43 -3.19 -14.59
C GLY A 83 -36.63 -2.52 -13.92
N VAL A 84 -37.00 -2.95 -12.72
CA VAL A 84 -38.08 -2.31 -11.93
C VAL A 84 -37.72 -0.86 -11.58
N GLN A 85 -36.48 -0.56 -11.18
CA GLN A 85 -36.07 0.82 -10.91
C GLN A 85 -36.17 1.72 -12.16
N CYS A 86 -35.79 1.21 -13.34
CA CYS A 86 -36.01 1.95 -14.60
C CYS A 86 -37.49 2.21 -14.86
N VAL A 87 -38.36 1.21 -14.65
CA VAL A 87 -39.82 1.36 -14.79
C VAL A 87 -40.37 2.39 -13.80
N VAL A 88 -39.89 2.42 -12.56
CA VAL A 88 -40.28 3.43 -11.56
C VAL A 88 -39.87 4.83 -11.99
N ILE A 89 -38.67 5.03 -12.55
CA ILE A 89 -38.24 6.33 -13.09
C ILE A 89 -39.12 6.75 -14.28
N LEU A 90 -39.43 5.83 -15.19
CA LEU A 90 -40.34 6.11 -16.30
C LEU A 90 -41.76 6.43 -15.84
N ALA A 91 -42.25 5.77 -14.78
CA ALA A 91 -43.54 6.09 -14.17
C ALA A 91 -43.53 7.50 -13.54
N LEU A 92 -42.44 7.88 -12.87
CA LEU A 92 -42.24 9.23 -12.34
C LEU A 92 -42.26 10.31 -13.44
N LEU A 93 -41.62 10.03 -14.59
CA LEU A 93 -41.65 10.89 -15.78
C LEU A 93 -43.05 10.99 -16.40
N ALA A 94 -43.83 9.90 -16.38
CA ALA A 94 -45.18 9.88 -16.93
C ALA A 94 -46.19 10.70 -16.09
N LEU A 95 -45.94 10.90 -14.79
CA LEU A 95 -46.79 11.72 -13.94
C LEU A 95 -46.73 13.21 -14.31
N GLU A 96 -45.53 13.77 -14.55
CA GLU A 96 -45.34 15.13 -15.08
C GLU A 96 -44.09 15.17 -15.98
N PRO A 97 -44.27 15.19 -17.31
CA PRO A 97 -43.21 15.16 -18.31
C PRO A 97 -42.24 16.36 -18.29
N GLU A 98 -42.63 17.46 -17.64
CA GLU A 98 -41.90 18.73 -17.67
C GLU A 98 -40.69 18.76 -16.74
N PHE A 99 -40.54 17.77 -15.85
CA PHE A 99 -39.43 17.71 -14.90
C PHE A 99 -38.21 17.00 -15.46
N ASP A 100 -37.36 17.76 -16.15
CA ASP A 100 -36.02 17.34 -16.58
C ASP A 100 -35.20 16.72 -15.41
N TYR A 101 -35.42 17.20 -14.18
CA TYR A 101 -34.76 16.70 -12.96
C TYR A 101 -34.97 15.20 -12.69
N VAL A 102 -36.09 14.59 -13.12
CA VAL A 102 -36.34 13.16 -12.91
C VAL A 102 -35.31 12.30 -13.66
N THR A 103 -34.78 12.79 -14.78
CA THR A 103 -33.75 12.06 -15.53
C THR A 103 -32.43 11.93 -14.78
N SER A 104 -32.18 12.78 -13.76
CA SER A 104 -31.01 12.65 -12.88
C SER A 104 -31.02 11.34 -12.09
N PHE A 105 -32.18 10.69 -11.89
CA PHE A 105 -32.22 9.35 -11.29
C PHE A 105 -31.60 8.26 -12.18
N PHE A 106 -31.54 8.44 -13.51
CA PHE A 106 -30.80 7.53 -14.40
C PHE A 106 -29.29 7.64 -14.20
N VAL A 107 -28.78 8.85 -13.95
CA VAL A 107 -27.37 9.08 -13.57
C VAL A 107 -27.03 8.33 -12.28
N LEU A 108 -27.94 8.37 -11.30
CA LEU A 108 -27.80 7.64 -10.05
C LEU A 108 -27.75 6.12 -10.25
N LEU A 109 -28.62 5.58 -11.11
CA LEU A 109 -28.58 4.16 -11.48
C LEU A 109 -27.31 3.80 -12.24
N SER A 110 -26.74 4.69 -13.07
CA SER A 110 -25.51 4.38 -13.79
C SER A 110 -24.33 4.21 -12.82
N TYR A 111 -24.25 5.07 -11.80
CA TYR A 111 -23.29 4.92 -10.71
C TYR A 111 -23.47 3.58 -9.98
N GLN A 112 -24.70 3.22 -9.60
CA GLN A 112 -24.98 1.93 -8.95
C GLN A 112 -24.62 0.73 -9.85
N ALA A 113 -24.87 0.82 -11.16
CA ALA A 113 -24.52 -0.22 -12.13
C ALA A 113 -23.01 -0.43 -12.21
N ALA A 114 -22.22 0.64 -12.09
CA ALA A 114 -20.77 0.59 -12.05
C ALA A 114 -20.26 -0.23 -10.85
N LEU A 115 -20.96 -0.14 -9.72
CA LEU A 115 -20.54 -0.80 -8.48
C LEU A 115 -20.96 -2.28 -8.42
N VAL A 116 -22.13 -2.62 -8.99
CA VAL A 116 -22.79 -3.92 -8.80
C VAL A 116 -22.51 -4.91 -9.94
N PHE A 117 -22.49 -4.46 -11.19
CA PHE A 117 -22.40 -5.36 -12.36
C PHE A 117 -20.96 -5.58 -12.83
N SER A 118 -20.74 -6.73 -13.47
CA SER A 118 -19.47 -7.08 -14.13
C SER A 118 -19.30 -6.32 -15.45
N THR A 119 -18.08 -6.30 -16.00
CA THR A 119 -17.66 -5.42 -17.11
C THR A 119 -18.63 -5.43 -18.30
N ARG A 120 -19.00 -6.60 -18.85
CA ARG A 120 -19.88 -6.65 -20.03
C ARG A 120 -21.30 -6.16 -19.73
N THR A 121 -21.91 -6.67 -18.65
CA THR A 121 -23.28 -6.31 -18.27
C THR A 121 -23.40 -4.86 -17.82
N ARG A 122 -22.35 -4.30 -17.21
CA ARG A 122 -22.28 -2.90 -16.78
C ARG A 122 -22.42 -1.96 -17.96
N TRP A 123 -21.62 -2.15 -19.01
CA TRP A 123 -21.68 -1.30 -20.20
C TRP A 123 -22.99 -1.46 -20.96
N ALA A 124 -23.59 -2.66 -20.98
CA ALA A 124 -24.92 -2.86 -21.52
C ALA A 124 -25.96 -2.00 -20.78
N TRP A 125 -25.99 -2.05 -19.44
CA TRP A 125 -26.90 -1.23 -18.64
C TRP A 125 -26.64 0.27 -18.76
N ILE A 126 -25.37 0.71 -18.76
CA ILE A 126 -25.03 2.13 -18.97
C ILE A 126 -25.55 2.59 -20.33
N GLY A 127 -25.36 1.80 -21.39
CA GLY A 127 -25.90 2.11 -22.72
C GLY A 127 -27.43 2.16 -22.74
N THR A 128 -28.11 1.25 -22.05
CA THR A 128 -29.57 1.27 -21.90
C THR A 128 -30.05 2.52 -21.15
N LEU A 129 -29.40 2.88 -20.03
CA LEU A 129 -29.75 4.07 -19.25
C LEU A 129 -29.50 5.36 -20.05
N MET A 130 -28.42 5.39 -20.83
CA MET A 130 -28.09 6.48 -21.74
C MET A 130 -29.21 6.67 -22.79
N LEU A 131 -29.64 5.57 -23.42
CA LEU A 131 -30.76 5.57 -24.37
C LEU A 131 -32.08 5.99 -23.72
N LEU A 132 -32.41 5.46 -22.53
CA LEU A 132 -33.64 5.83 -21.81
C LEU A 132 -33.66 7.32 -21.43
N THR A 133 -32.50 7.86 -21.02
CA THR A 133 -32.35 9.29 -20.70
C THR A 133 -32.61 10.14 -21.94
N ALA A 134 -31.94 9.85 -23.06
CA ALA A 134 -32.13 10.60 -24.29
C ALA A 134 -33.55 10.46 -24.86
N ALA A 135 -34.08 9.23 -24.93
CA ALA A 135 -35.39 8.95 -25.50
C ALA A 135 -36.52 9.60 -24.68
N SER A 136 -36.45 9.54 -23.34
CA SER A 136 -37.46 10.18 -22.49
C SER A 136 -37.52 11.69 -22.73
N LEU A 137 -36.38 12.39 -22.70
CA LEU A 137 -36.33 13.84 -22.94
C LEU A 137 -36.76 14.24 -24.35
N MET A 138 -36.38 13.47 -25.37
CA MET A 138 -36.77 13.74 -26.76
C MET A 138 -38.27 13.56 -26.98
N VAL A 139 -38.91 12.60 -26.30
CA VAL A 139 -40.36 12.35 -26.41
C VAL A 139 -41.15 13.42 -25.66
N THR A 140 -40.68 13.88 -24.49
CA THR A 140 -41.43 14.82 -23.65
C THR A 140 -41.26 16.28 -24.08
N LEU A 141 -40.06 16.69 -24.50
CA LEU A 141 -39.71 18.09 -24.79
C LEU A 141 -39.50 18.34 -26.30
N GLY A 142 -39.67 17.30 -27.13
CA GLY A 142 -39.37 17.32 -28.55
C GLY A 142 -37.90 17.04 -28.88
N ALA A 143 -37.63 16.60 -30.11
CA ALA A 143 -36.33 16.04 -30.50
C ALA A 143 -35.16 17.02 -30.30
N LEU A 144 -35.29 18.27 -30.73
CA LEU A 144 -34.19 19.24 -30.70
C LEU A 144 -33.90 19.73 -29.26
N HIS A 145 -34.95 20.09 -28.51
CA HIS A 145 -34.82 20.63 -27.16
C HIS A 145 -34.44 19.52 -26.16
N GLY A 146 -35.08 18.35 -26.27
CA GLY A 146 -34.78 17.18 -25.46
C GLY A 146 -33.35 16.67 -25.66
N LEU A 147 -32.84 16.65 -26.89
CA LEU A 147 -31.45 16.28 -27.15
C LEU A 147 -30.48 17.28 -26.50
N GLY A 148 -30.76 18.58 -26.61
CA GLY A 148 -29.95 19.63 -25.97
C GLY A 148 -29.84 19.45 -24.46
N LEU A 149 -30.97 19.20 -23.77
CA LEU A 149 -31.00 18.96 -22.34
C LEU A 149 -30.42 17.59 -21.95
N ALA A 150 -30.53 16.58 -22.81
CA ALA A 150 -29.97 15.25 -22.54
C ALA A 150 -28.43 15.22 -22.51
N LEU A 151 -27.74 16.15 -23.18
CA LEU A 151 -26.27 16.15 -23.25
C LEU A 151 -25.60 16.12 -21.86
N THR A 152 -26.11 16.92 -20.92
CA THR A 152 -25.57 17.01 -19.56
C THR A 152 -25.74 15.69 -18.78
N PRO A 153 -26.95 15.13 -18.59
CA PRO A 153 -27.11 13.87 -17.89
C PRO A 153 -26.43 12.71 -18.65
N LEU A 154 -26.40 12.70 -19.99
CA LEU A 154 -25.64 11.72 -20.75
C LEU A 154 -24.15 11.74 -20.40
N ALA A 155 -23.53 12.91 -20.30
CA ALA A 155 -22.15 13.03 -19.86
C ALA A 155 -21.95 12.45 -18.45
N PHE A 156 -22.84 12.77 -17.51
CA PHE A 156 -22.75 12.23 -16.14
C PHE A 156 -23.02 10.73 -16.05
N THR A 157 -23.90 10.17 -16.90
CA THR A 157 -24.17 8.72 -16.92
C THR A 157 -22.93 7.90 -17.25
N VAL A 158 -21.95 8.48 -17.96
CA VAL A 158 -20.67 7.85 -18.29
C VAL A 158 -19.55 8.29 -17.35
N ALA A 159 -19.45 9.59 -17.06
CA ALA A 159 -18.36 10.15 -16.28
C ALA A 159 -18.34 9.65 -14.83
N LEU A 160 -19.50 9.54 -14.16
CA LEU A 160 -19.56 9.08 -12.77
C LEU A 160 -19.16 7.60 -12.63
N PRO A 161 -19.68 6.66 -13.45
CA PRO A 161 -19.15 5.30 -13.51
C PRO A 161 -17.66 5.23 -13.79
N ALA A 162 -17.17 6.00 -14.78
CA ALA A 162 -15.75 5.98 -15.14
C ALA A 162 -14.86 6.43 -13.97
N LEU A 163 -15.23 7.51 -13.28
CA LEU A 163 -14.51 7.99 -12.11
C LEU A 163 -14.59 7.00 -10.94
N ALA A 164 -15.75 6.38 -10.72
CA ALA A 164 -15.93 5.35 -9.70
C ALA A 164 -15.07 4.10 -9.94
N LEU A 165 -14.86 3.74 -11.21
CA LEU A 165 -13.99 2.63 -11.58
C LEU A 165 -12.52 3.01 -11.48
N ALA A 166 -12.14 4.17 -11.99
CA ALA A 166 -10.76 4.67 -11.90
C ALA A 166 -10.30 4.83 -10.44
N SER A 167 -11.18 5.32 -9.56
CA SER A 167 -10.89 5.42 -8.12
C SER A 167 -10.69 4.05 -7.47
N ARG A 168 -11.53 3.06 -7.80
CA ARG A 168 -11.36 1.67 -7.32
C ARG A 168 -10.05 1.05 -7.79
N ASP A 169 -9.71 1.21 -9.06
CA ASP A 169 -8.47 0.67 -9.62
C ASP A 169 -7.25 1.32 -8.95
N LEU A 170 -7.31 2.63 -8.69
CA LEU A 170 -6.28 3.36 -7.96
C LEU A 170 -6.14 2.88 -6.51
N GLU A 171 -7.24 2.61 -5.81
CA GLU A 171 -7.23 2.07 -4.44
C GLU A 171 -6.61 0.67 -4.38
N VAL A 172 -6.95 -0.19 -5.34
CA VAL A 172 -6.35 -1.54 -5.46
C VAL A 172 -4.85 -1.42 -5.71
N ALA A 173 -4.43 -0.61 -6.69
CA ALA A 173 -3.02 -0.42 -7.02
C ALA A 173 -2.22 0.17 -5.83
N ARG A 174 -2.80 1.13 -5.09
CA ARG A 174 -2.19 1.67 -3.87
C ARG A 174 -2.01 0.61 -2.80
N THR A 175 -3.03 -0.22 -2.58
CA THR A 175 -2.98 -1.27 -1.55
C THR A 175 -1.92 -2.31 -1.90
N GLU A 176 -1.81 -2.68 -3.17
CA GLU A 176 -0.79 -3.60 -3.65
C GLU A 176 0.63 -3.02 -3.52
N SER A 177 0.82 -1.76 -3.93
CA SER A 177 2.09 -1.04 -3.78
C SER A 177 2.52 -0.95 -2.31
N GLN A 178 1.61 -0.63 -1.39
CA GLN A 178 1.92 -0.57 0.04
C GLN A 178 2.36 -1.93 0.60
N LYS A 179 1.77 -3.04 0.14
CA LYS A 179 2.20 -4.38 0.53
C LYS A 179 3.61 -4.68 0.03
N MET A 180 3.91 -4.36 -1.23
CA MET A 180 5.25 -4.56 -1.80
C MET A 180 6.32 -3.74 -1.07
N VAL A 181 6.01 -2.48 -0.71
CA VAL A 181 6.93 -1.65 0.09
C VAL A 181 7.18 -2.27 1.46
N ALA A 182 6.12 -2.72 2.16
CA ALA A 182 6.27 -3.36 3.47
C ALA A 182 7.09 -4.66 3.40
N GLU A 183 6.92 -5.46 2.34
CA GLU A 183 7.70 -6.68 2.10
C GLU A 183 9.18 -6.39 1.80
N LEU A 184 9.45 -5.34 1.02
CA LEU A 184 10.80 -4.89 0.74
C LEU A 184 11.51 -4.41 2.02
N GLU A 185 10.83 -3.61 2.85
CA GLU A 185 11.36 -3.15 4.13
C GLU A 185 11.62 -4.31 5.12
N ALA A 186 10.78 -5.35 5.10
CA ALA A 186 10.98 -6.54 5.92
C ALA A 186 12.20 -7.34 5.44
N THR A 187 12.33 -7.54 4.13
CA THR A 187 13.47 -8.24 3.52
C THR A 187 14.78 -7.49 3.73
N HIS A 188 14.75 -6.16 3.62
CA HIS A 188 15.93 -5.33 3.85
C HIS A 188 16.44 -5.48 5.29
N ARG A 189 15.55 -5.43 6.28
CA ARG A 189 15.89 -5.66 7.69
C ARG A 189 16.50 -7.05 7.91
N GLN A 190 15.95 -8.09 7.30
CA GLN A 190 16.53 -9.44 7.39
C GLN A 190 17.95 -9.50 6.79
N LEU A 191 18.19 -8.84 5.65
CA LEU A 191 19.52 -8.78 5.05
C LEU A 191 20.50 -8.00 5.93
N GLU A 192 20.08 -6.92 6.57
CA GLU A 192 20.91 -6.18 7.53
C GLU A 192 21.27 -7.05 8.74
N GLU A 193 20.31 -7.82 9.28
CA GLU A 193 20.54 -8.77 10.37
C GLU A 193 21.55 -9.86 9.96
N TYR A 194 21.37 -10.49 8.79
CA TYR A 194 22.31 -11.49 8.29
C TYR A 194 23.69 -10.92 7.99
N ALA A 195 23.77 -9.70 7.46
CA ALA A 195 25.05 -9.03 7.21
C ALA A 195 25.78 -8.73 8.53
N ALA A 196 25.06 -8.31 9.57
CA ALA A 196 25.62 -8.10 10.90
C ALA A 196 26.11 -9.41 11.54
N GLU A 197 25.33 -10.49 11.43
CA GLU A 197 25.72 -11.82 11.91
C GLU A 197 26.96 -12.35 11.18
N ALA A 198 26.98 -12.28 9.85
CA ALA A 198 28.12 -12.70 9.05
C ALA A 198 29.38 -11.89 9.37
N SER A 199 29.25 -10.57 9.55
CA SER A 199 30.36 -9.71 9.97
C SER A 199 30.90 -10.10 11.35
N PHE A 200 30.02 -10.37 12.31
CA PHE A 200 30.42 -10.82 13.65
C PHE A 200 31.14 -12.17 13.60
N LEU A 201 30.60 -13.15 12.88
CA LEU A 201 31.21 -14.47 12.70
C LEU A 201 32.58 -14.36 12.02
N GLY A 202 32.68 -13.55 10.95
CA GLY A 202 33.95 -13.29 10.28
C GLY A 202 35.00 -12.66 11.21
N ALA A 203 34.60 -11.70 12.06
CA ALA A 203 35.50 -11.10 13.04
C ALA A 203 35.97 -12.12 14.11
N VAL A 204 35.10 -13.03 14.56
CA VAL A 204 35.46 -14.10 15.51
C VAL A 204 36.39 -15.13 14.88
N GLU A 205 36.13 -15.54 13.63
CA GLU A 205 36.96 -16.49 12.90
C GLU A 205 38.37 -15.94 12.67
N GLU A 206 38.46 -14.66 12.27
CA GLU A 206 39.72 -13.97 12.10
C GLU A 206 40.50 -13.85 13.41
N ARG A 207 39.82 -13.52 14.52
CA ARG A 207 40.46 -13.50 15.85
C ARG A 207 41.03 -14.87 16.24
N ASN A 208 40.31 -15.96 15.94
CA ASN A 208 40.77 -17.32 16.21
C ASN A 208 41.93 -17.74 15.29
N ARG A 209 41.94 -17.29 14.04
CA ARG A 209 43.08 -17.48 13.12
C ARG A 209 44.32 -16.78 13.68
N LEU A 210 44.20 -15.50 14.03
CA LEU A 210 45.29 -14.71 14.61
C LEU A 210 45.82 -15.30 15.92
N ALA A 211 44.93 -15.78 16.80
CA ALA A 211 45.35 -16.43 18.05
C ALA A 211 46.17 -17.71 17.82
N ARG A 212 45.82 -18.52 16.81
CA ARG A 212 46.59 -19.72 16.43
C ARG A 212 47.95 -19.35 15.84
N GLU A 213 48.00 -18.41 14.91
CA GLU A 213 49.24 -17.93 14.31
C GLU A 213 50.20 -17.35 15.37
N LEU A 214 49.66 -16.60 16.35
CA LEU A 214 50.42 -16.13 17.50
C LEU A 214 50.95 -17.28 18.36
N HIS A 215 50.10 -18.27 18.68
CA HIS A 215 50.51 -19.41 19.50
C HIS A 215 51.62 -20.23 18.84
N ASP A 216 51.53 -20.47 17.53
CA ASP A 216 52.53 -21.20 16.77
C ASP A 216 53.87 -20.46 16.74
N SER A 217 53.83 -19.14 16.45
CA SER A 217 55.02 -18.28 16.45
C SER A 217 55.70 -18.22 17.83
N VAL A 218 54.92 -18.06 18.90
CA VAL A 218 55.44 -18.06 20.29
C VAL A 218 56.02 -19.43 20.65
N SER A 219 55.34 -20.53 20.31
CA SER A 219 55.82 -21.88 20.59
C SER A 219 57.13 -22.17 19.85
N GLN A 220 57.25 -21.76 18.60
CA GLN A 220 58.47 -21.88 17.81
C GLN A 220 59.64 -21.08 18.41
N ALA A 221 59.38 -19.85 18.83
CA ALA A 221 60.38 -19.02 19.51
C ALA A 221 60.84 -19.65 20.84
N MET A 222 59.89 -20.13 21.66
CA MET A 222 60.19 -20.80 22.93
C MET A 222 61.01 -22.09 22.72
N PHE A 223 60.70 -22.88 21.70
CA PHE A 223 61.48 -24.08 21.38
C PHE A 223 62.93 -23.74 21.00
N GLY A 224 63.13 -22.68 20.20
CA GLY A 224 64.46 -22.18 19.85
C GLY A 224 65.27 -21.74 21.07
N ILE A 225 64.65 -20.99 21.99
CA ILE A 225 65.27 -20.59 23.26
C ILE A 225 65.63 -21.83 24.10
N LEU A 226 64.70 -22.79 24.26
CA LEU A 226 64.93 -23.99 25.06
C LEU A 226 66.11 -24.83 24.53
N LEU A 227 66.20 -24.99 23.20
CA LEU A 227 67.30 -25.70 22.56
C LEU A 227 68.64 -25.00 22.78
N ALA A 228 68.66 -23.67 22.65
CA ALA A 228 69.87 -22.88 22.89
C ALA A 228 70.32 -22.93 24.37
N VAL A 229 69.39 -22.89 25.34
CA VAL A 229 69.70 -23.12 26.78
C VAL A 229 70.32 -24.50 26.98
N ARG A 230 69.72 -25.55 26.40
CA ARG A 230 70.20 -26.92 26.58
C ARG A 230 71.59 -27.12 25.98
N SER A 231 71.87 -26.50 24.83
CA SER A 231 73.21 -26.49 24.23
C SER A 231 74.24 -25.83 25.16
N ALA A 232 73.92 -24.65 25.70
CA ALA A 232 74.80 -23.95 26.65
C ALA A 232 75.08 -24.78 27.92
N GLN A 233 74.06 -25.46 28.46
CA GLN A 233 74.21 -26.35 29.64
C GLN A 233 75.16 -27.53 29.37
N LEU A 234 75.09 -28.15 28.18
CA LEU A 234 75.98 -29.26 27.80
C LEU A 234 77.44 -28.80 27.65
N MET A 235 77.67 -27.58 27.16
CA MET A 235 79.01 -27.01 26.95
C MET A 235 79.64 -26.47 28.24
N SER A 236 78.83 -26.17 29.27
CA SER A 236 79.25 -25.53 30.53
C SER A 236 80.40 -26.21 31.30
N ARG A 237 80.62 -27.52 31.11
CA ARG A 237 81.69 -28.26 31.80
C ARG A 237 82.95 -28.45 30.94
N SER A 238 82.86 -28.23 29.63
CA SER A 238 83.84 -28.69 28.65
C SER A 238 84.43 -27.56 27.81
N ASP A 239 83.68 -26.47 27.58
CA ASP A 239 84.04 -25.34 26.72
C ASP A 239 83.42 -24.02 27.23
N PRO A 240 84.12 -23.29 28.12
CA PRO A 240 83.63 -22.04 28.71
C PRO A 240 83.47 -20.88 27.70
N GLU A 241 84.29 -20.82 26.66
CA GLU A 241 84.20 -19.78 25.62
C GLU A 241 83.00 -20.04 24.69
N GLY A 242 82.75 -21.29 24.32
CA GLY A 242 81.57 -21.67 23.54
C GLY A 242 80.24 -21.41 24.24
N VAL A 243 80.20 -21.47 25.59
CA VAL A 243 79.02 -21.07 26.39
C VAL A 243 78.71 -19.58 26.21
N ARG A 244 79.74 -18.74 26.09
CA ARG A 244 79.59 -17.28 25.94
C ARG A 244 78.92 -16.93 24.61
N VAL A 245 79.35 -17.56 23.53
CA VAL A 245 78.75 -17.45 22.19
C VAL A 245 77.30 -17.93 22.22
N GLN A 246 77.00 -19.03 22.91
CA GLN A 246 75.64 -19.57 23.00
C GLN A 246 74.69 -18.66 23.79
N LEU A 247 75.19 -17.98 24.83
CA LEU A 247 74.43 -16.98 25.58
C LEU A 247 74.14 -15.72 24.73
N GLU A 248 75.09 -15.26 23.91
CA GLU A 248 74.85 -14.17 22.94
C GLU A 248 73.79 -14.57 21.90
N GLN A 249 73.85 -15.81 21.39
CA GLN A 249 72.84 -16.35 20.49
C GLN A 249 71.46 -16.42 21.16
N LEU A 250 71.41 -16.83 22.43
CA LEU A 250 70.18 -16.86 23.23
C LEU A 250 69.59 -15.46 23.41
N GLN A 251 70.44 -14.48 23.70
CA GLN A 251 70.04 -13.08 23.84
C GLN A 251 69.45 -12.55 22.53
N GLY A 252 70.11 -12.82 21.40
CA GLY A 252 69.61 -12.48 20.07
C GLY A 252 68.25 -13.11 19.77
N LEU A 253 68.10 -14.42 19.97
CA LEU A 253 66.83 -15.15 19.77
C LEU A 253 65.69 -14.58 20.64
N THR A 254 66.00 -14.22 21.89
CA THR A 254 65.01 -13.67 22.82
C THR A 254 64.59 -12.25 22.42
N GLN A 255 65.52 -11.41 21.97
CA GLN A 255 65.23 -10.06 21.46
C GLN A 255 64.37 -10.13 20.19
N ASP A 256 64.69 -11.03 19.27
CA ASP A 256 63.94 -11.27 18.04
C ASP A 256 62.52 -11.76 18.32
N ALA A 257 62.35 -12.68 19.27
CA ALA A 257 61.05 -13.17 19.71
C ALA A 257 60.20 -12.05 20.34
N LEU A 258 60.82 -11.20 21.17
CA LEU A 258 60.16 -10.03 21.77
C LEU A 258 59.76 -8.98 20.71
N ALA A 259 60.61 -8.73 19.72
CA ALA A 259 60.32 -7.81 18.63
C ALA A 259 59.13 -8.29 17.79
N ARG A 260 59.11 -9.58 17.43
CA ARG A 260 57.98 -10.21 16.71
C ARG A 260 56.67 -10.12 17.51
N MET A 261 56.69 -10.45 18.80
CA MET A 261 55.48 -10.34 19.65
C MET A 261 54.98 -8.90 19.76
N ARG A 262 55.88 -7.91 19.88
CA ARG A 262 55.49 -6.49 19.93
C ARG A 262 54.88 -6.01 18.62
N GLY A 263 55.41 -6.44 17.47
CA GLY A 263 54.84 -6.16 16.17
C GLY A 263 53.42 -6.70 16.04
N PHE A 264 53.21 -7.98 16.39
CA PHE A 264 51.87 -8.59 16.37
C PHE A 264 50.86 -7.89 17.28
N ILE A 265 51.26 -7.47 18.50
CA ILE A 265 50.37 -6.75 19.42
C ILE A 265 50.00 -5.37 18.86
N ALA A 266 50.90 -4.71 18.11
CA ALA A 266 50.61 -3.44 17.47
C ALA A 266 49.57 -3.59 16.34
N ASP A 267 49.72 -4.61 15.48
CA ASP A 267 48.79 -4.91 14.39
C ASP A 267 47.39 -5.29 14.88
N LEU A 268 47.29 -5.92 16.07
CA LEU A 268 46.00 -6.25 16.71
C LEU A 268 45.26 -5.05 17.31
N ARG A 269 45.91 -3.88 17.43
CA ARG A 269 45.36 -2.69 18.11
C ARG A 269 44.78 -1.65 17.14
N THR A 270 45.05 -1.81 15.85
CA THR A 270 44.57 -0.98 14.73
C THR A 270 43.39 -1.63 14.04
#